data_AF-B4Q9K2-F1
#
_entry.id   AF-B4Q9K2-F1
#
_cell.length_a   1.000
_cell.length_b   1.000
_cell.length_c   1.000
_cell.angle_alpha   90.00
_cell.angle_beta   90.00
_cell.angle_gamma   90.00
#
_symmetry.space_group_name_H-M   'P 1'
#
loop_
_entity.id
_entity.type
_entity.pdbx_description
1 polymer ?
#
loop_
_entity_poly.entity_id
_entity_poly.type
_entity_poly.pdbx_seq_one_letter_code
_entity_poly.pdbx_strand_id
1 'polypeptide(L)'
;MDENDPWFDDKITEVESLDANLQKLHNAMKSLVTSRRELSLLTGLVAKSAAMLSTCEEHTGLSRALSNLADVEEKIELLRSEQANSDFFILAEFIKDYLGLFGAIKCIFHERVKAFQNWQYAQMQLSKRRENRGRFELANRADKLDQAQQEVDEWQGKVQRCQQQFDDISAEIKREMERFELTRVKDFKVNIIKYIEDQMAHQQQIVSYWEAFAPFAREIV
;
A
#
# COMPACT_ATOMS: atom_id res chain seq x y z
N MET A 1 -27.86 8.79 -17.21
CA MET A 1 -27.83 7.33 -17.00
C MET A 1 -26.62 7.08 -16.14
N ASP A 2 -26.83 6.51 -14.96
CA ASP A 2 -25.72 6.04 -14.15
C ASP A 2 -25.20 4.74 -14.74
N GLU A 3 -23.89 4.58 -14.66
CA GLU A 3 -23.22 3.40 -15.14
C GLU A 3 -23.41 2.27 -14.12
N ASN A 4 -24.16 1.22 -14.48
CA ASN A 4 -24.44 0.08 -13.60
C ASN A 4 -23.69 -1.16 -14.10
N ASP A 5 -22.35 -1.19 -13.99
CA ASP A 5 -21.59 -2.44 -14.09
C ASP A 5 -21.32 -2.95 -12.66
N PRO A 6 -22.05 -3.99 -12.19
CA PRO A 6 -21.94 -4.48 -10.82
C PRO A 6 -20.52 -4.92 -10.45
N TRP A 7 -19.73 -5.36 -11.45
CA TRP A 7 -18.35 -5.76 -11.20
C TRP A 7 -17.51 -4.58 -10.72
N PHE A 8 -17.71 -3.38 -11.29
CA PHE A 8 -16.94 -2.20 -10.89
C PHE A 8 -17.38 -1.69 -9.52
N ASP A 9 -18.68 -1.72 -9.21
CA ASP A 9 -19.18 -1.33 -7.88
C ASP A 9 -18.61 -2.22 -6.76
N ASP A 10 -18.64 -3.54 -6.98
CA ASP A 10 -18.07 -4.52 -6.06
C ASP A 10 -16.56 -4.33 -5.90
N LYS A 11 -15.85 -4.13 -7.01
CA LYS A 11 -14.39 -3.97 -7.00
C LYS A 11 -13.93 -2.65 -6.40
N ILE A 12 -14.65 -1.55 -6.61
CA ILE A 12 -14.38 -0.28 -5.95
C ILE A 12 -14.49 -0.46 -4.44
N THR A 13 -15.57 -1.08 -3.97
CA THR A 13 -15.80 -1.34 -2.54
C THR A 13 -14.70 -2.23 -1.95
N GLU A 14 -14.29 -3.28 -2.66
CA GLU A 14 -13.20 -4.17 -2.24
C GLU A 14 -11.88 -3.40 -2.12
N VAL A 15 -11.52 -2.62 -3.14
CA VAL A 15 -10.29 -1.80 -3.21
C VAL A 15 -10.26 -0.78 -2.07
N GLU A 16 -11.37 -0.08 -1.80
CA GLU A 16 -11.47 0.89 -0.70
C GLU A 16 -11.32 0.23 0.67
N SER A 17 -11.94 -0.93 0.88
CA SER A 17 -11.82 -1.68 2.13
C SER A 17 -10.39 -2.14 2.37
N LEU A 18 -9.73 -2.68 1.35
CA LEU A 18 -8.34 -3.13 1.44
C LEU A 18 -7.36 -1.99 1.66
N ASP A 19 -7.52 -0.88 0.94
CA ASP A 19 -6.72 0.34 1.11
C ASP A 19 -6.85 0.89 2.54
N ALA A 20 -8.08 1.00 3.06
CA ALA A 20 -8.33 1.47 4.43
C ALA A 20 -7.69 0.55 5.48
N ASN A 21 -7.74 -0.76 5.29
CA ASN A 21 -7.13 -1.72 6.20
C ASN A 21 -5.59 -1.69 6.13
N LEU A 22 -5.02 -1.57 4.93
CA LEU A 22 -3.57 -1.42 4.76
C LEU A 22 -3.05 -0.09 5.32
N GLN A 23 -3.83 0.98 5.24
CA GLN A 23 -3.45 2.26 5.86
C GLN A 23 -3.35 2.12 7.39
N LYS A 24 -4.30 1.41 8.02
CA LYS A 24 -4.24 1.11 9.46
C LYS A 24 -3.01 0.25 9.80
N LEU A 25 -2.74 -0.79 9.00
CA LEU A 25 -1.58 -1.64 9.19
C LEU A 25 -0.27 -0.85 9.05
N HIS A 26 -0.14 -0.01 8.02
CA HIS A 26 1.02 0.84 7.81
C HIS A 26 1.25 1.80 8.98
N ASN A 27 0.18 2.41 9.50
CA ASN A 27 0.27 3.26 10.68
C ASN A 27 0.74 2.48 11.92
N ALA A 28 0.21 1.27 12.13
CA ALA A 28 0.67 0.40 13.21
C ALA A 28 2.15 0.03 13.06
N MET A 29 2.61 -0.28 11.84
CA MET A 29 4.02 -0.57 11.55
C MET A 29 4.92 0.64 11.83
N LYS A 30 4.51 1.86 11.45
CA LYS A 30 5.26 3.08 11.77
C LYS A 30 5.41 3.28 13.28
N SER A 31 4.34 3.04 14.04
CA SER A 31 4.39 3.09 15.50
C SER A 31 5.34 2.03 16.06
N LEU A 32 5.28 0.80 15.56
CA LEU A 32 6.18 -0.29 15.97
C LEU A 32 7.66 0.07 15.73
N VAL A 33 7.99 0.58 14.53
CA VAL A 33 9.35 1.06 14.19
C VAL A 33 9.81 2.12 15.19
N THR A 34 8.94 3.07 15.51
CA THR A 34 9.25 4.16 16.45
C THR A 34 9.53 3.62 17.85
N SER A 35 8.63 2.77 18.35
CA SER A 35 8.77 2.15 19.67
C SER A 35 10.01 1.25 19.77
N ARG A 36 10.39 0.53 18.71
CA ARG A 36 11.60 -0.30 18.74
C ARG A 36 12.89 0.52 18.69
N ARG A 37 12.90 1.64 17.96
CA ARG A 37 14.03 2.59 18.01
C ARG A 37 14.19 3.20 19.39
N GLU A 38 13.09 3.58 20.02
CA GLU A 38 13.09 4.06 21.40
C GLU A 38 13.58 2.98 22.38
N LEU A 39 13.10 1.75 22.24
CA LEU A 39 13.55 0.63 23.07
C LEU A 39 15.05 0.35 22.91
N SER A 40 15.58 0.39 21.68
CA SER A 40 17.02 0.29 21.41
C SER A 40 17.80 1.37 22.16
N LEU A 41 17.37 2.64 22.05
CA LEU A 41 18.00 3.75 22.76
C LEU A 41 17.99 3.56 24.28
N LEU A 42 16.85 3.17 24.85
CA LEU A 42 16.71 2.93 26.29
C LEU A 42 17.58 1.74 26.76
N THR A 43 17.67 0.68 25.95
CA THR A 43 18.59 -0.44 26.21
C THR A 43 20.05 0.04 26.26
N GLY A 44 20.47 0.90 25.33
CA GLY A 44 21.81 1.49 25.36
C GLY A 44 22.09 2.35 26.59
N LEU A 45 21.06 3.02 27.14
CA LEU A 45 21.18 3.74 28.42
C LEU A 45 21.38 2.78 29.59
N VAL A 46 20.66 1.65 29.61
CA VAL A 46 20.86 0.59 30.62
C VAL A 46 22.28 0.05 30.56
N ALA A 47 22.79 -0.25 29.36
CA ALA A 47 24.17 -0.72 29.17
C ALA A 47 25.18 0.26 29.79
N LYS A 48 25.05 1.55 29.46
CA LYS A 48 25.93 2.62 30.01
C LYS A 48 25.83 2.73 31.53
N SER A 49 24.62 2.70 32.09
CA SER A 49 24.42 2.76 33.54
C SER A 49 25.02 1.54 34.25
N ALA A 50 24.84 0.33 33.70
CA ALA A 50 25.42 -0.89 34.24
C ALA A 50 26.96 -0.84 34.23
N ALA A 51 27.56 -0.35 33.14
CA ALA A 51 29.00 -0.15 33.05
C ALA A 51 29.51 0.85 34.10
N MET A 52 28.81 1.98 34.30
CA MET A 52 29.17 2.95 35.34
C MET A 52 29.09 2.33 36.75
N LEU A 53 28.01 1.61 37.06
CA LEU A 53 27.87 0.94 38.36
C LEU A 53 28.96 -0.10 38.60
N SER A 54 29.35 -0.85 37.57
CA SER A 54 30.47 -1.80 37.64
C SER A 54 31.77 -1.14 38.12
N THR A 55 32.05 0.09 37.68
CA THR A 55 33.26 0.84 38.11
C THR A 55 33.22 1.36 39.54
N CYS A 56 32.02 1.53 40.10
CA CYS A 56 31.82 1.99 41.47
C CYS A 56 31.67 0.84 42.48
N GLU A 57 31.54 -0.40 42.01
CA GLU A 57 31.28 -1.56 42.84
C GLU A 57 32.58 -2.18 43.36
N GLU A 58 32.68 -2.32 44.69
CA GLU A 58 33.86 -2.89 45.35
C GLU A 58 33.86 -4.42 45.36
N HIS A 59 32.67 -5.03 45.37
CA HIS A 59 32.55 -6.49 45.33
C HIS A 59 32.88 -7.01 43.93
N THR A 60 34.03 -7.67 43.80
CA THR A 60 34.59 -8.13 42.51
C THR A 60 33.62 -8.98 41.68
N GLY A 61 32.87 -9.90 42.31
CA GLY A 61 31.88 -10.72 41.61
C GLY A 61 30.71 -9.91 41.06
N LEU A 62 30.25 -8.91 41.81
CA LEU A 62 29.12 -8.06 41.42
C LEU A 62 29.56 -7.05 40.35
N SER A 63 30.73 -6.43 40.52
CA SER A 63 31.35 -5.56 39.52
C SER A 63 31.51 -6.28 38.18
N ARG A 64 32.02 -7.53 38.19
CA ARG A 64 32.15 -8.35 36.98
C ARG A 64 30.81 -8.66 36.34
N ALA A 65 29.79 -9.01 37.12
CA ALA A 65 28.46 -9.29 36.59
C ALA A 65 27.81 -8.06 35.97
N LEU A 66 27.96 -6.87 36.57
CA LEU A 66 27.49 -5.60 36.02
C LEU A 66 28.19 -5.24 34.70
N SER A 67 29.51 -5.50 34.60
CA SER A 67 30.24 -5.30 33.34
C SER A 67 29.72 -6.24 32.24
N ASN A 68 29.50 -7.52 32.54
CA ASN A 68 28.96 -8.46 31.56
C ASN A 68 27.52 -8.13 31.17
N LEU A 69 26.71 -7.63 32.10
CA LEU A 69 25.36 -7.14 31.80
C LEU A 69 25.41 -5.95 30.85
N ALA A 70 26.34 -5.02 31.06
CA ALA A 70 26.54 -3.88 30.16
C ALA A 70 26.87 -4.34 28.73
N ASP A 71 27.82 -5.28 28.58
CA ASP A 71 28.22 -5.84 27.28
C ASP A 71 27.05 -6.55 26.56
N VAL A 72 26.20 -7.26 27.31
CA VAL A 72 25.03 -7.96 26.78
C VAL A 72 23.96 -6.98 26.33
N GLU A 73 23.68 -5.95 27.14
CA GLU A 73 22.71 -4.91 26.78
C GLU A 73 23.19 -4.09 25.58
N GLU A 74 24.50 -3.80 25.44
CA GLU A 74 25.04 -3.14 24.23
C GLU A 74 24.81 -3.99 22.96
N LYS A 75 25.01 -5.30 23.04
CA LYS A 75 24.72 -6.21 21.93
C LYS A 75 23.22 -6.26 21.60
N ILE A 76 22.36 -6.23 22.63
CA ILE A 76 20.90 -6.20 22.45
C ILE A 76 20.46 -4.85 21.87
N GLU A 77 21.05 -3.72 22.26
CA GLU A 77 20.80 -2.40 21.67
C GLU A 77 20.96 -2.45 20.15
N LEU A 78 22.11 -2.94 19.68
CA LEU A 78 22.44 -3.03 18.26
C LEU A 78 21.44 -3.92 17.52
N LEU A 79 21.14 -5.08 18.08
CA LEU A 79 20.20 -6.03 17.50
C LEU A 79 18.76 -5.48 17.43
N ARG A 80 18.34 -4.70 18.43
CA ARG A 80 17.04 -4.01 18.41
C ARG A 80 17.00 -2.90 17.35
N SER A 81 18.12 -2.22 17.13
CA SER A 81 18.26 -1.22 16.07
C SER A 81 18.13 -1.86 14.68
N GLU A 82 18.79 -2.99 14.47
CA GLU A 82 18.65 -3.82 13.25
C GLU A 82 17.20 -4.29 13.07
N GLN A 83 16.58 -4.80 14.12
CA GLN A 83 15.18 -5.25 14.10
C GLN A 83 14.21 -4.12 13.70
N ALA A 84 14.42 -2.91 14.22
CA ALA A 84 13.63 -1.73 13.83
C ALA A 84 13.85 -1.34 12.36
N ASN A 85 15.05 -1.55 11.82
CA ASN A 85 15.33 -1.33 10.40
C ASN A 85 14.62 -2.37 9.54
N SER A 86 14.61 -3.64 9.94
CA SER A 86 13.85 -4.70 9.25
C SER A 86 12.36 -4.40 9.20
N ASP A 87 11.75 -3.96 10.31
CA ASP A 87 10.34 -3.55 10.33
C ASP A 87 10.04 -2.47 9.30
N PHE A 88 10.94 -1.48 9.22
CA PHE A 88 10.79 -0.34 8.33
C PHE A 88 10.97 -0.76 6.86
N PHE A 89 12.11 -1.35 6.54
CA PHE A 89 12.49 -1.62 5.16
C PHE A 89 11.80 -2.84 4.55
N ILE A 90 11.53 -3.89 5.33
CA ILE A 90 10.89 -5.10 4.81
C ILE A 90 9.38 -4.91 4.77
N LEU A 91 8.75 -4.50 5.87
CA LEU A 91 7.29 -4.53 5.97
C LEU A 91 6.63 -3.16 5.78
N ALA A 92 7.13 -2.10 6.44
CA ALA A 92 6.48 -0.79 6.37
C ALA A 92 6.55 -0.17 4.96
N GLU A 93 7.74 -0.10 4.35
CA GLU A 93 7.89 0.43 2.98
C GLU A 93 7.17 -0.45 1.96
N PHE A 94 7.19 -1.79 2.10
CA PHE A 94 6.41 -2.67 1.23
C PHE A 94 4.90 -2.37 1.26
N ILE A 95 4.32 -2.17 2.46
CA ILE A 95 2.91 -1.81 2.57
C ILE A 95 2.64 -0.45 1.93
N LYS A 96 3.53 0.52 2.13
CA LYS A 96 3.44 1.86 1.53
C LYS A 96 3.47 1.83 0.00
N ASP A 97 4.31 0.99 -0.60
CA ASP A 97 4.33 0.79 -2.04
C ASP A 97 2.99 0.25 -2.55
N TYR A 98 2.41 -0.72 -1.84
CA TYR A 98 1.08 -1.24 -2.16
C TYR A 98 -0.03 -0.20 -1.98
N LEU A 99 0.04 0.67 -0.96
CA LEU A 99 -0.88 1.82 -0.84
C LEU A 99 -0.78 2.75 -2.06
N GLY A 100 0.43 2.94 -2.60
CA GLY A 100 0.63 3.65 -3.87
C GLY A 100 -0.09 2.98 -5.05
N LEU A 101 -0.02 1.65 -5.15
CA LEU A 101 -0.74 0.87 -6.18
C LEU A 101 -2.26 1.00 -6.02
N PHE A 102 -2.80 0.92 -4.79
CA PHE A 102 -4.23 1.16 -4.54
C PHE A 102 -4.65 2.58 -4.92
N GLY A 103 -3.78 3.57 -4.69
CA GLY A 103 -3.97 4.94 -5.19
C GLY A 103 -4.08 5.01 -6.71
N ALA A 104 -3.19 4.33 -7.43
CA ALA A 104 -3.22 4.27 -8.89
C ALA A 104 -4.48 3.56 -9.43
N ILE A 105 -4.93 2.49 -8.76
CA ILE A 105 -6.17 1.77 -9.10
C ILE A 105 -7.39 2.69 -8.95
N LYS A 106 -7.48 3.45 -7.86
CA LYS A 106 -8.56 4.44 -7.68
C LYS A 106 -8.55 5.51 -8.78
N CYS A 107 -7.37 5.95 -9.21
CA CYS A 107 -7.23 6.88 -10.35
C CYS A 107 -7.75 6.27 -11.66
N ILE A 108 -7.44 5.01 -11.98
CA ILE A 108 -7.89 4.40 -13.23
C ILE A 108 -9.42 4.17 -13.25
N PHE A 109 -10.03 3.84 -12.10
CA PHE A 109 -11.49 3.82 -11.98
C PHE A 109 -12.11 5.18 -12.28
N HIS A 110 -11.51 6.27 -11.81
CA HIS A 110 -11.97 7.62 -12.12
C HIS A 110 -11.82 7.97 -13.61
N GLU A 111 -10.74 7.57 -14.26
CA GLU A 111 -10.57 7.77 -15.71
C GLU A 111 -11.61 6.99 -16.52
N ARG A 112 -12.00 5.81 -16.07
CA ARG A 112 -13.11 5.07 -16.69
C ARG A 112 -14.44 5.80 -16.58
N VAL A 113 -14.75 6.39 -15.41
CA VAL A 113 -15.95 7.22 -15.24
C VAL A 113 -15.95 8.41 -16.22
N LYS A 114 -14.79 9.05 -16.43
CA LYS A 114 -14.66 10.12 -17.44
C LYS A 114 -14.91 9.62 -18.86
N ALA A 115 -14.39 8.45 -19.22
CA ALA A 115 -14.63 7.84 -20.52
C ALA A 115 -16.14 7.57 -20.74
N PHE A 116 -16.83 7.05 -19.72
CA PHE A 116 -18.28 6.87 -19.76
C PHE A 116 -19.04 8.18 -19.92
N GLN A 117 -18.71 9.21 -19.13
CA GLN A 117 -19.33 10.53 -19.22
C GLN A 117 -19.15 11.16 -20.61
N ASN A 118 -17.96 11.01 -21.21
CA ASN A 118 -17.67 11.49 -22.56
C ASN A 118 -18.53 10.76 -23.61
N TRP A 119 -18.70 9.44 -23.47
CA TRP A 119 -19.58 8.66 -24.34
C TRP A 119 -21.04 9.07 -24.20
N GLN A 120 -21.55 9.22 -22.98
CA GLN A 120 -22.92 9.71 -22.71
C GLN A 120 -23.15 11.10 -23.28
N TYR A 121 -22.19 12.01 -23.13
CA TYR A 121 -22.26 13.34 -23.73
C TYR A 121 -22.34 13.26 -25.27
N ALA A 122 -21.51 12.43 -25.90
CA ALA A 122 -21.54 12.24 -27.35
C ALA A 122 -22.89 11.68 -27.81
N GLN A 123 -23.49 10.72 -27.09
CA GLN A 123 -24.82 10.19 -27.40
C GLN A 123 -25.90 11.26 -27.33
N MET A 124 -25.89 12.08 -26.28
CA MET A 124 -26.84 13.19 -26.13
C MET A 124 -26.73 14.17 -27.29
N GLN A 125 -25.51 14.51 -27.71
CA GLN A 125 -25.28 15.41 -28.85
C GLN A 125 -25.78 14.79 -30.16
N LEU A 126 -25.50 13.50 -30.40
CA LEU A 126 -26.02 12.78 -31.57
C LEU A 126 -27.55 12.80 -31.61
N SER A 127 -28.23 12.59 -30.47
CA SER A 127 -29.69 12.68 -30.38
C SER A 127 -30.19 14.07 -30.81
N LYS A 128 -29.55 15.14 -30.32
CA LYS A 128 -29.88 16.52 -30.70
C LYS A 128 -29.68 16.78 -32.20
N ARG A 129 -28.62 16.24 -32.81
CA ARG A 129 -28.37 16.36 -34.27
C ARG A 129 -29.44 15.63 -35.08
N ARG A 130 -29.83 14.42 -34.66
CA ARG A 130 -30.89 13.64 -35.30
C ARG A 130 -32.25 14.34 -35.20
N GLU A 131 -32.59 14.89 -34.03
CA GLU A 131 -33.80 15.69 -33.85
C GLU A 131 -33.81 16.94 -34.73
N ASN A 132 -32.68 17.66 -34.81
CA ASN A 132 -32.56 18.85 -35.65
C ASN A 132 -32.70 18.51 -37.15
N ARG A 133 -32.10 17.41 -37.61
CA ARG A 133 -32.28 16.91 -38.98
C ARG A 133 -33.77 16.61 -39.25
N GLY A 134 -34.42 15.88 -38.35
CA GLY A 134 -35.86 15.58 -38.46
C GLY A 134 -36.74 16.83 -38.49
N ARG A 135 -36.37 17.90 -37.77
CA ARG A 135 -37.06 19.20 -37.85
C ARG A 135 -36.93 19.86 -39.23
N PHE A 136 -35.75 19.81 -39.87
CA PHE A 136 -35.58 20.36 -41.21
C PHE A 136 -36.31 19.55 -42.27
N GLU A 137 -36.38 18.24 -42.10
CA GLU A 137 -37.16 17.33 -42.95
C GLU A 137 -38.65 17.65 -42.88
N LEU A 138 -39.23 17.78 -41.68
CA LEU A 138 -40.62 18.19 -41.48
C LEU A 138 -40.93 19.59 -42.01
N ALA A 139 -39.95 20.49 -42.01
CA ALA A 139 -40.08 21.86 -42.50
C ALA A 139 -39.77 22.00 -44.00
N ASN A 140 -39.53 20.91 -44.73
CA ASN A 140 -39.15 20.90 -46.16
C ASN A 140 -37.94 21.82 -46.50
N ARG A 141 -36.99 21.97 -45.57
CA ARG A 141 -35.77 22.79 -45.78
C ARG A 141 -34.65 21.96 -46.41
N ALA A 142 -34.82 21.61 -47.68
CA ALA A 142 -33.89 20.77 -48.44
C ALA A 142 -32.46 21.34 -48.49
N ASP A 143 -32.32 22.68 -48.48
CA ASP A 143 -31.04 23.40 -48.45
C ASP A 143 -30.16 23.08 -47.23
N LYS A 144 -30.75 22.61 -46.13
CA LYS A 144 -30.05 22.32 -44.87
C LYS A 144 -29.96 20.84 -44.52
N LEU A 145 -30.59 19.97 -45.31
CA LEU A 145 -30.62 18.54 -45.03
C LEU A 145 -29.23 17.91 -45.16
N ASP A 146 -28.48 18.25 -46.21
CA ASP A 146 -27.14 17.71 -46.43
C ASP A 146 -26.18 18.08 -45.30
N GLN A 147 -26.20 19.34 -44.86
CA GLN A 147 -25.39 19.81 -43.73
C GLN A 147 -25.78 19.11 -42.43
N ALA A 148 -27.09 19.01 -42.14
CA ALA A 148 -27.56 18.33 -40.94
C ALA A 148 -27.25 16.83 -40.95
N GLN A 149 -27.24 16.20 -42.14
CA GLN A 149 -26.83 14.80 -42.31
C GLN A 149 -25.34 14.62 -42.01
N GLN A 150 -24.47 15.51 -42.53
CA GLN A 150 -23.04 15.48 -42.22
C GLN A 150 -22.76 15.63 -40.71
N GLU A 151 -23.47 16.53 -40.02
CA GLU A 151 -23.37 16.66 -38.55
C GLU A 151 -23.77 15.36 -37.84
N VAL A 152 -24.84 14.69 -38.30
CA VAL A 152 -25.26 13.39 -37.74
C VAL A 152 -24.17 12.35 -37.93
N ASP A 153 -23.60 12.24 -39.12
CA ASP A 153 -22.57 11.24 -39.44
C ASP A 153 -21.27 11.48 -38.64
N GLU A 154 -20.86 12.74 -38.48
CA GLU A 154 -19.71 13.12 -37.65
C GLU A 154 -19.90 12.71 -36.19
N TRP A 155 -21.04 13.07 -35.60
CA TRP A 155 -21.34 12.73 -34.20
C TRP A 155 -21.57 11.24 -34.01
N GLN A 156 -22.08 10.53 -35.02
CA GLN A 156 -22.21 9.08 -35.00
C GLN A 156 -20.83 8.41 -34.96
N GLY A 157 -19.87 8.87 -35.77
CA GLY A 157 -18.49 8.41 -35.69
C GLY A 157 -17.83 8.73 -34.34
N LYS A 158 -18.14 9.89 -33.74
CA LYS A 158 -17.64 10.26 -32.40
C LYS A 158 -18.20 9.37 -31.30
N VAL A 159 -19.50 9.05 -31.34
CA VAL A 159 -20.13 8.12 -30.38
C VAL A 159 -19.46 6.75 -30.45
N GLN A 160 -19.20 6.22 -31.65
CA GLN A 160 -18.51 4.93 -31.81
C GLN A 160 -17.10 4.95 -31.20
N ARG A 161 -16.32 6.01 -31.43
CA ARG A 161 -14.98 6.13 -30.83
C ARG A 161 -15.02 6.22 -29.31
N CYS A 162 -15.92 7.02 -28.74
CA CYS A 162 -16.04 7.14 -27.28
C CYS A 162 -16.53 5.84 -26.64
N GLN A 163 -17.41 5.11 -27.31
CA GLN A 163 -17.85 3.78 -26.87
C GLN A 163 -16.67 2.81 -26.85
N GLN A 164 -15.93 2.71 -27.95
CA GLN A 164 -14.76 1.84 -28.04
C GLN A 164 -13.74 2.16 -26.94
N GLN A 165 -13.45 3.44 -26.71
CA GLN A 165 -12.55 3.87 -25.63
C GLN A 165 -13.03 3.41 -24.25
N PHE A 166 -14.33 3.52 -23.98
CA PHE A 166 -14.93 3.08 -22.72
C PHE A 166 -14.90 1.55 -22.57
N ASP A 167 -15.16 0.81 -23.65
CA ASP A 167 -15.12 -0.65 -23.66
C ASP A 167 -13.67 -1.15 -23.46
N ASP A 168 -12.71 -0.54 -24.15
CA ASP A 168 -11.28 -0.86 -24.05
C ASP A 168 -10.74 -0.64 -22.64
N ILE A 169 -10.98 0.55 -22.05
CA ILE A 169 -10.52 0.83 -20.68
C ILE A 169 -11.21 -0.09 -19.66
N SER A 170 -12.48 -0.44 -19.87
CA SER A 170 -13.20 -1.37 -19.00
C SER A 170 -12.61 -2.77 -19.04
N ALA A 171 -12.34 -3.29 -20.24
CA ALA A 171 -11.74 -4.62 -20.42
C ALA A 171 -10.30 -4.66 -19.87
N GLU A 172 -9.53 -3.61 -20.10
CA GLU A 172 -8.15 -3.48 -19.61
C GLU A 172 -8.09 -3.49 -18.08
N ILE A 173 -8.95 -2.71 -17.42
CA ILE A 173 -9.00 -2.66 -15.96
C ILE A 173 -9.36 -4.04 -15.41
N LYS A 174 -10.35 -4.74 -15.96
CA LYS A 174 -10.73 -6.10 -15.51
C LYS A 174 -9.54 -7.06 -15.57
N ARG A 175 -8.82 -7.07 -16.70
CA ARG A 175 -7.65 -7.92 -16.91
C ARG A 175 -6.49 -7.58 -15.96
N GLU A 176 -6.15 -6.31 -15.79
CA GLU A 176 -5.06 -5.91 -14.89
C GLU A 176 -5.43 -6.09 -13.42
N MET A 177 -6.71 -5.95 -13.04
CA MET A 177 -7.16 -6.23 -11.68
C MET A 177 -7.00 -7.70 -11.29
N GLU A 178 -7.35 -8.64 -12.18
CA GLU A 178 -7.10 -10.08 -11.95
C GLU A 178 -5.62 -10.37 -11.73
N ARG A 179 -4.76 -9.77 -12.57
CA ARG A 179 -3.30 -9.89 -12.44
C ARG A 179 -2.78 -9.29 -11.14
N PHE A 180 -3.27 -8.11 -10.77
CA PHE A 180 -2.91 -7.42 -9.53
C PHE A 180 -3.25 -8.27 -8.31
N GLU A 181 -4.45 -8.85 -8.26
CA GLU A 181 -4.90 -9.66 -7.13
C GLU A 181 -4.03 -10.90 -6.91
N LEU A 182 -3.70 -11.62 -7.98
CA LEU A 182 -2.80 -12.79 -7.93
C LEU A 182 -1.39 -12.41 -7.49
N THR A 183 -0.87 -11.31 -8.05
CA THR A 183 0.49 -10.82 -7.73
C THR A 183 0.57 -10.35 -6.29
N ARG A 184 -0.42 -9.57 -5.82
CA ARG A 184 -0.53 -9.09 -4.44
C ARG A 184 -0.44 -10.23 -3.44
N VAL A 185 -1.22 -11.29 -3.61
CA VAL A 185 -1.21 -12.42 -2.67
C VAL A 185 0.17 -13.08 -2.61
N LYS A 186 0.83 -13.27 -3.75
CA LYS A 186 2.16 -13.86 -3.82
C LYS A 186 3.22 -12.98 -3.15
N ASP A 187 3.22 -11.70 -3.46
CA ASP A 187 4.21 -10.74 -2.95
C ASP A 187 4.08 -10.58 -1.43
N PHE A 188 2.85 -10.41 -0.92
CA PHE A 188 2.61 -10.35 0.52
C PHE A 188 3.08 -11.62 1.22
N LYS A 189 2.78 -12.81 0.66
CA LYS A 189 3.23 -14.07 1.24
C LYS A 189 4.76 -14.13 1.36
N VAL A 190 5.48 -13.82 0.27
CA VAL A 190 6.95 -13.85 0.25
C VAL A 190 7.52 -12.84 1.25
N ASN A 191 6.99 -11.62 1.25
CA ASN A 191 7.49 -10.56 2.12
C ASN A 191 7.22 -10.81 3.60
N ILE A 192 6.03 -11.34 3.95
CA ILE A 192 5.68 -11.73 5.32
C ILE A 192 6.57 -12.87 5.81
N ILE A 193 6.84 -13.88 4.98
CA ILE A 193 7.74 -14.99 5.34
C ILE A 193 9.14 -14.43 5.64
N LYS A 194 9.70 -13.64 4.73
CA LYS A 194 11.00 -12.99 4.91
C LYS A 194 11.05 -12.17 6.20
N TYR A 195 10.00 -11.39 6.47
CA TYR A 195 9.91 -10.58 7.68
C TYR A 195 9.90 -11.47 8.93
N ILE A 196 9.07 -12.51 8.98
CA ILE A 196 8.99 -13.40 10.16
C ILE A 196 10.30 -14.14 10.39
N GLU A 197 10.94 -14.65 9.34
CA GLU A 197 12.24 -15.33 9.43
C GLU A 197 13.31 -14.40 10.04
N ASP A 198 13.35 -13.16 9.58
CA ASP A 198 14.25 -12.14 10.10
C ASP A 198 13.96 -11.82 11.59
N GLN A 199 12.69 -11.67 11.96
CA GLN A 199 12.29 -11.47 13.36
C GLN A 199 12.64 -12.66 14.26
N MET A 200 12.51 -13.88 13.75
CA MET A 200 12.89 -15.10 14.46
C MET A 200 14.40 -15.16 14.69
N ALA A 201 15.21 -14.80 13.69
CA ALA A 201 16.66 -14.74 13.81
C ALA A 201 17.10 -13.73 14.89
N HIS A 202 16.52 -12.52 14.90
CA HIS A 202 16.75 -11.54 15.96
C HIS A 202 16.40 -12.12 17.34
N GLN A 203 15.23 -12.76 17.48
CA GLN A 203 14.82 -13.33 18.78
C GLN A 203 15.74 -14.46 19.26
N GLN A 204 16.18 -15.33 18.35
CA GLN A 204 17.15 -16.39 18.68
C GLN A 204 18.47 -15.82 19.14
N GLN A 205 18.94 -14.74 18.52
CA GLN A 205 20.18 -14.08 18.91
C GLN A 205 20.08 -13.41 20.29
N ILE A 206 18.93 -12.80 20.62
CA ILE A 206 18.65 -12.28 21.98
C ILE A 206 18.76 -13.40 23.01
N VAL A 207 18.15 -14.56 22.74
CA VAL A 207 18.21 -15.72 23.65
C VAL A 207 19.66 -16.16 23.86
N SER A 208 20.43 -16.29 22.78
CA SER A 208 21.85 -16.66 22.86
C SER A 208 22.67 -15.68 23.71
N TYR A 209 22.43 -14.37 23.61
CA TYR A 209 23.10 -13.38 24.46
C TYR A 209 22.75 -13.55 25.94
N TRP A 210 21.49 -13.78 26.27
CA TRP A 210 21.08 -14.01 27.67
C TRP A 210 21.57 -15.34 28.24
N GLU A 211 21.60 -16.40 27.44
CA GLU A 211 22.16 -17.69 27.85
C GLU A 211 23.66 -17.59 28.15
N ALA A 212 24.40 -16.81 27.36
CA ALA A 212 25.81 -16.53 27.60
C ALA A 212 26.03 -15.69 28.87
N PHE A 213 25.09 -14.82 29.23
CA PHE A 213 25.13 -14.02 30.45
C PHE A 213 24.82 -14.82 31.72
N ALA A 214 23.89 -15.77 31.64
CA ALA A 214 23.33 -16.48 32.79
C ALA A 214 24.36 -17.07 33.80
N PRO A 215 25.51 -17.62 33.39
CA PRO A 215 26.53 -18.09 34.33
C PRO A 215 27.09 -16.97 35.23
N PHE A 216 27.38 -15.79 34.67
CA PHE A 216 27.92 -14.65 35.43
C PHE A 216 26.92 -14.13 36.45
N ALA A 217 25.62 -14.18 36.15
CA ALA A 217 24.57 -13.81 37.09
C ALA A 217 24.47 -14.79 38.28
N ARG A 218 24.77 -16.07 38.06
CA ARG A 218 24.74 -17.10 39.11
C ARG A 218 25.94 -17.03 40.05
N GLU A 219 27.07 -16.50 39.59
CA GLU A 219 28.29 -16.30 40.40
C GLU A 219 28.15 -15.18 41.45
N ILE A 220 27.07 -14.39 41.40
CA ILE A 220 26.79 -13.32 42.38
C ILE A 220 26.25 -13.90 43.70
N VAL A 221 25.65 -15.10 43.68
CA VAL A 221 25.00 -15.76 44.83
C VAL A 221 25.99 -16.61 45.63
#